data_AF-A0A956WXQ9-F1
#
_entry.id   AF-A0A956WXQ9-F1
#
_cell.length_a   1.000
_cell.length_b   1.000
_cell.length_c   1.000
_cell.angle_alpha   90.00
_cell.angle_beta   90.00
_cell.angle_gamma   90.00
#
_symmetry.space_group_name_H-M   'P 1'
#
loop_
_entity.id
_entity.type
_entity.pdbx_description
1 polymer ?
#
loop_
_entity_poly.entity_id
_entity_poly.type
_entity_poly.pdbx_seq_one_letter_code
_entity_poly.pdbx_strand_id
1 'polypeptide(L)' 'NLLDHLRPLTLAQLIAELIADEADEDGDFGEFNFRTEAAKNAYADLLAAGLRNCDDTEFFDMIETAVDFELGRQETN' A
#
# COMPACT_ATOMS: atom_id res chain seq x y z
N ASN A 1 -0.54 -13.70 -12.46
CA ASN A 1 -0.55 -13.70 -10.98
C ASN A 1 -1.94 -13.26 -10.53
N LEU A 2 -2.51 -13.74 -9.42
CA LEU A 2 -3.85 -13.31 -8.95
C LEU A 2 -3.92 -11.79 -8.82
N LEU A 3 -2.84 -11.15 -8.35
CA LEU A 3 -2.74 -9.71 -8.19
C LEU A 3 -2.87 -8.93 -9.50
N ASP A 4 -2.47 -9.51 -10.63
CA ASP A 4 -2.56 -8.85 -11.94
C ASP A 4 -4.02 -8.68 -12.40
N HIS A 5 -4.96 -9.40 -11.79
CA HIS A 5 -6.39 -9.33 -12.10
C HIS A 5 -7.16 -8.39 -11.17
N LEU A 6 -6.50 -7.82 -10.17
CA LEU A 6 -7.11 -6.85 -9.27
C LEU A 6 -7.06 -5.46 -9.90
N ARG A 7 -8.08 -4.65 -9.59
CA ARG A 7 -8.10 -3.24 -10.02
C ARG A 7 -6.99 -2.47 -9.29
N PRO A 8 -6.35 -1.48 -9.93
CA PRO A 8 -5.32 -0.66 -9.29
C PRO A 8 -5.75 -0.09 -7.94
N LEU A 9 -6.97 0.46 -7.86
CA LEU A 9 -7.53 0.95 -6.58
C LEU A 9 -7.58 -0.13 -5.49
N THR A 10 -7.91 -1.37 -5.84
CA THR A 10 -7.94 -2.48 -4.87
C THR A 10 -6.54 -2.84 -4.39
N LEU A 11 -5.53 -2.77 -5.27
CA LEU A 11 -4.13 -2.98 -4.88
C LEU A 11 -3.64 -1.85 -3.95
N ALA A 12 -3.99 -0.60 -4.23
CA ALA A 12 -3.65 0.55 -3.39
C ALA A 12 -4.29 0.45 -1.99
N GLN A 13 -5.55 0.01 -1.90
CA GLN A 13 -6.23 -0.23 -0.62
C GLN A 13 -5.56 -1.34 0.19
N LEU A 14 -5.18 -2.45 -0.44
CA LEU A 14 -4.46 -3.54 0.23
C LEU A 14 -3.07 -3.10 0.72
N ILE A 15 -2.40 -2.23 -0.04
CA ILE A 15 -1.13 -1.62 0.40
C ILE A 15 -1.36 -0.74 1.64
N ALA A 16 -2.41 0.09 1.65
CA ALA A 16 -2.73 0.93 2.80
C ALA A 16 -3.03 0.13 4.07
N GLU A 17 -3.85 -0.92 3.97
CA GLU A 17 -4.12 -1.83 5.09
C GLU A 17 -2.83 -2.49 5.59
N LEU A 18 -1.99 -2.98 4.68
CA LEU A 18 -0.72 -3.61 5.02
C LEU A 18 0.23 -2.64 5.73
N ILE A 19 0.32 -1.39 5.27
CA ILE A 19 1.12 -0.35 5.92
C ILE A 19 0.61 -0.09 7.33
N ALA A 20 -0.70 0.12 7.48
CA ALA A 20 -1.29 0.44 8.77
C ALA A 20 -1.11 -0.69 9.81
N ASP A 21 -1.17 -1.95 9.37
CA ASP A 21 -1.03 -3.10 10.26
C ASP A 21 0.44 -3.51 10.51
N GLU A 22 1.32 -3.36 9.52
CA GLU A 22 2.65 -4.00 9.53
C GLU A 22 3.83 -3.05 9.37
N ALA A 23 3.61 -1.75 9.10
CA ALA A 23 4.68 -0.76 9.07
C ALA A 23 4.77 0.02 10.39
N ASP A 24 5.96 0.49 10.72
CA ASP A 24 6.18 1.40 11.85
C ASP A 24 5.83 2.85 11.46
N GLU A 25 5.19 3.57 12.39
CA GLU A 25 4.67 4.94 12.20
C GLU A 25 5.76 6.00 11.92
N ASP A 26 7.03 5.69 12.21
CA ASP A 26 8.16 6.62 12.11
C ASP A 26 8.78 6.70 10.69
N GLY A 27 8.17 6.07 9.69
CA GLY A 27 8.66 6.11 8.30
C GLY A 27 8.22 7.37 7.54
N ASP A 28 9.17 8.08 6.92
CA ASP A 28 8.85 9.12 5.94
C ASP A 28 8.12 8.49 4.73
N PHE A 29 7.20 9.24 4.11
CA PHE A 29 6.49 8.80 2.90
C PHE A 29 7.51 8.43 1.80
N GLY A 30 7.71 7.13 1.58
CA GLY A 30 8.68 6.58 0.63
C GLY A 30 9.50 5.40 1.17
N GLU A 31 9.68 5.29 2.49
CA GLU A 31 10.35 4.14 3.12
C GLU A 31 9.51 3.61 4.29
N PHE A 32 8.53 2.75 3.97
CA PHE A 32 7.81 2.00 4.99
C PHE A 32 8.73 0.96 5.64
N ASN A 33 8.97 1.13 6.93
CA ASN A 33 9.69 0.16 7.75
C ASN A 33 8.74 -0.96 8.17
N PHE A 34 8.65 -2.00 7.34
CA PHE A 34 7.83 -3.18 7.65
C PHE A 34 8.46 -4.02 8.76
N ARG A 35 7.63 -4.42 9.73
CA ARG A 35 8.02 -5.23 10.91
C ARG A 35 8.50 -6.63 10.56
N THR A 36 8.07 -7.15 9.42
CA THR A 36 8.41 -8.51 8.96
C THR A 36 8.86 -8.51 7.50
N GLU A 37 9.75 -9.45 7.15
CA GLU A 37 10.13 -9.68 5.75
C GLU A 37 8.94 -10.12 4.90
N ALA A 38 7.98 -10.83 5.50
CA ALA A 38 6.75 -11.25 4.82
C ALA A 38 5.91 -10.05 4.39
N ALA A 39 5.70 -9.08 5.28
CA ALA A 39 4.98 -7.84 4.96
C ALA A 39 5.71 -7.02 3.89
N LYS A 40 7.03 -6.88 4.00
CA LYS A 40 7.85 -6.21 2.97
C LYS A 40 7.71 -6.86 1.59
N ASN A 41 7.73 -8.19 1.53
CA ASN A 41 7.56 -8.92 0.28
C ASN A 41 6.14 -8.78 -0.29
N ALA A 42 5.12 -8.84 0.57
CA ALA A 42 3.73 -8.61 0.16
C ALA A 42 3.53 -7.20 -0.42
N TYR A 43 4.10 -6.18 0.22
CA TYR A 43 4.11 -4.82 -0.30
C TYR A 43 4.76 -4.74 -1.68
N ALA A 44 5.95 -5.34 -1.85
CA ALA A 44 6.65 -5.36 -3.13
C ALA A 44 5.83 -6.04 -4.24
N ASP A 45 5.16 -7.15 -3.93
CA ASP A 45 4.31 -7.88 -4.87
C ASP A 45 3.08 -7.06 -5.30
N LEU A 46 2.43 -6.39 -4.34
CA LEU A 46 1.27 -5.51 -4.59
C LEU A 46 1.69 -4.29 -5.41
N LEU A 47 2.79 -3.63 -5.04
CA LEU A 47 3.33 -2.47 -5.74
C LEU A 47 3.69 -2.85 -7.18
N ALA A 48 4.42 -3.94 -7.38
CA ALA A 48 4.79 -4.41 -8.70
C ALA A 48 3.57 -4.77 -9.57
N ALA A 49 2.49 -5.30 -8.97
CA ALA A 49 1.25 -5.56 -9.69
C ALA A 49 0.52 -4.28 -10.11
N GLY A 50 0.52 -3.25 -9.25
CA GLY A 50 -0.11 -1.97 -9.55
C GLY A 50 0.60 -1.22 -10.67
N LEU A 51 1.94 -1.11 -10.59
CA LEU A 51 2.76 -0.45 -11.61
C LEU A 51 2.72 -1.16 -12.98
N ARG A 52 2.35 -2.45 -13.04
CA ARG A 52 2.10 -3.14 -14.31
C ARG A 52 0.77 -2.74 -14.95
N ASN A 53 -0.21 -2.35 -14.15
CA ASN A 53 -1.61 -2.21 -14.54
C ASN A 53 -2.11 -0.76 -14.56
N CYS A 54 -1.30 0.20 -14.11
CA CYS A 54 -1.64 1.61 -13.95
C CYS A 54 -0.39 2.45 -14.17
N ASP A 55 -0.56 3.71 -14.57
CA ASP A 55 0.55 4.66 -14.63
C ASP A 55 1.15 4.86 -13.23
N ASP A 56 2.47 4.97 -13.14
CA ASP A 56 3.17 5.09 -11.86
C ASP A 56 2.63 6.27 -11.03
N THR A 57 2.45 7.44 -11.66
CA THR A 57 2.01 8.66 -10.96
C THR A 57 0.59 8.47 -10.43
N GLU A 58 -0.31 8.02 -11.30
CA GLU A 58 -1.70 7.75 -10.93
C GLU A 58 -1.79 6.70 -9.82
N PHE A 59 -0.95 5.66 -9.86
CA PHE A 59 -0.97 4.61 -8.87
C PHE A 59 -0.42 5.06 -7.52
N PHE A 60 0.65 5.86 -7.49
CA PHE A 60 1.16 6.43 -6.24
C PHE A 60 0.15 7.41 -5.60
N ASP A 61 -0.54 8.23 -6.39
CA ASP A 61 -1.63 9.10 -5.89
C ASP A 61 -2.76 8.27 -5.24
N MET A 62 -3.09 7.10 -5.82
CA MET A 62 -4.07 6.17 -5.23
C MET A 62 -3.57 5.58 -3.90
N ILE A 63 -2.29 5.23 -3.80
CA ILE A 63 -1.69 4.70 -2.56
C ILE A 63 -1.73 5.77 -1.47
N GLU A 64 -1.27 6.99 -1.76
CA GLU A 64 -1.26 8.11 -0.80
C GLU A 64 -2.68 8.39 -0.28
N THR A 65 -3.66 8.50 -1.17
CA THR A 65 -5.07 8.70 -0.81
C THR A 65 -5.60 7.56 0.06
N ALA A 66 -5.25 6.31 -0.24
CA ALA A 66 -5.70 5.16 0.52
C ALA A 66 -5.05 5.09 1.92
N VAL A 67 -3.77 5.41 2.02
CA VAL A 67 -3.02 5.47 3.29
C VAL A 67 -3.60 6.56 4.19
N ASP A 68 -3.79 7.77 3.67
CA ASP A 68 -4.39 8.89 4.42
C ASP A 68 -5.78 8.54 4.97
N PHE A 69 -6.61 7.89 4.14
CA PHE A 69 -7.92 7.44 4.56
C PHE A 69 -7.83 6.38 5.68
N GLU A 70 -6.94 5.40 5.53
CA GLU A 70 -6.83 4.27 6.44
C GLU A 70 -6.27 4.68 7.80
N LEU A 71 -5.24 5.53 7.82
CA LEU A 71 -4.69 6.07 9.06
C LEU A 71 -5.70 6.98 9.78
N GLY A 72 -6.44 7.83 9.04
CA GLY A 72 -7.52 8.63 9.62
C GLY A 72 -8.70 7.80 10.16
N ARG A 73 -8.93 6.60 9.61
CA ARG A 73 -9.93 5.64 10.11
C ARG A 73 -9.52 5.03 11.45
N GLN A 74 -8.24 4.85 11.72
CA GLN A 74 -7.74 4.30 12.98
C GLN A 74 -7.84 5.31 14.14
N GLU A 75 -7.69 6.61 13.88
CA GLU A 75 -7.82 7.66 14.90
C GLU A 75 -9.25 7.83 15.44
N THR A 76 -10.26 7.32 14.74
CA THR A 76 -11.69 7.51 15.04
C THR A 76 -12.37 6.30 15.69
N ASN A 77 -11.65 5.21 15.93
CA ASN A 77 -12.14 3.98 16.58
C ASN A 77 -11.44 3.70 17.91
#